data_AF-A0AAW9QNL9-F1
#
_entry.id   AF-A0AAW9QNL9-F1
#
_cell.length_a   1.000
_cell.length_b   1.000
_cell.length_c   1.000
_cell.angle_alpha   90.00
_cell.angle_beta   90.00
_cell.angle_gamma   90.00
#
_symmetry.space_group_name_H-M   'P 1'
#
loop_
_entity.id
_entity.type
_entity.pdbx_description
1 polymer ?
#
loop_
_entity_poly.entity_id
_entity_poly.type
_entity_poly.pdbx_seq_one_letter_code
_entity_poly.pdbx_strand_id
1 'polypeptide(L)'
;MQRTFVSTALACAAALVLGSSLTAAHAQNQTSTVTPLAPASDLPFRVEVRRLETAAMALPTLHSFAAAEYDGKWILFGGRTNGMHGFETATPALNFPASSQNLDVWVIDPVSRQTWRRSLSDGTSGLSAAAITALSTSHAQSAQKGDRFYIVGGYSIVSGANGTLNTLTAISLPGMLAWAMGGPGTAAPFVRQTADPLLTVTGGHMLELNNRMQLIMGNNFVGEYLPTRSGTYTRQVRSFDIVDDGVTVAVANWASTPTNNNYRRRDLNVVPQIRPDGANGTLTAAAALSGVFTPTDGAWTVPVDIDPTGTPSMASAAAATTFKQGFNGYETASLGLYGAASR
;
A
#
# COMPACT_ATOMS: atom_id res chain seq x y z
N MET A 1 41.08 -64.26 20.28
CA MET A 1 40.75 -64.45 18.85
C MET A 1 40.03 -63.20 18.37
N GLN A 2 40.75 -62.30 17.69
CA GLN A 2 40.24 -61.03 17.15
C GLN A 2 39.31 -61.29 15.96
N ARG A 3 38.22 -60.53 15.86
CA ARG A 3 37.63 -60.17 14.57
C ARG A 3 37.22 -58.70 14.58
N THR A 4 38.13 -57.90 14.06
CA THR A 4 37.93 -56.53 13.58
C THR A 4 37.23 -56.61 12.22
N PHE A 5 36.13 -55.89 12.02
CA PHE A 5 35.59 -55.62 10.69
C PHE A 5 36.31 -54.39 10.13
N VAL A 6 37.05 -54.57 9.04
CA VAL A 6 37.56 -53.47 8.20
C VAL A 6 36.96 -53.61 6.81
N SER A 7 36.45 -52.49 6.35
CA SER A 7 35.94 -52.16 5.03
C SER A 7 36.92 -52.44 3.89
N THR A 8 36.39 -52.82 2.73
CA THR A 8 36.94 -52.31 1.46
C THR A 8 35.83 -52.15 0.43
N ALA A 9 35.79 -50.94 -0.13
CA ALA A 9 34.88 -50.49 -1.16
C ALA A 9 35.12 -51.20 -2.50
N LEU A 10 34.05 -51.36 -3.29
CA LEU A 10 34.17 -51.40 -4.74
C LEU A 10 32.99 -50.65 -5.37
N ALA A 11 33.34 -49.88 -6.38
CA ALA A 11 32.57 -48.82 -7.00
C ALA A 11 31.41 -49.31 -7.86
N CYS A 12 30.28 -48.59 -7.80
CA CYS A 12 29.36 -48.44 -8.91
C CYS A 12 29.11 -46.95 -9.12
N ALA A 13 29.84 -46.38 -10.07
CA ALA A 13 29.60 -45.05 -10.59
C ALA A 13 28.34 -45.06 -11.46
N ALA A 14 27.26 -44.46 -10.95
CA ALA A 14 26.15 -44.00 -11.77
C ALA A 14 25.87 -42.54 -11.39
N ALA A 15 26.65 -41.64 -11.98
CA ALA A 15 26.40 -40.21 -11.89
C ALA A 15 25.17 -39.89 -12.75
N LEU A 16 23.98 -39.93 -12.15
CA LEU A 16 22.82 -39.28 -12.72
C LEU A 16 22.94 -37.79 -12.43
N VAL A 17 23.66 -37.08 -13.30
CA VAL A 17 23.65 -35.61 -13.34
C VAL A 17 22.26 -35.20 -13.82
N LEU A 18 21.31 -35.12 -12.89
CA LEU A 18 20.11 -34.31 -13.07
C LEU A 18 20.56 -32.86 -13.04
N GLY A 19 20.95 -32.37 -14.22
CA GLY A 19 21.09 -30.95 -14.48
C GLY A 19 19.74 -30.28 -14.24
N SER A 20 19.50 -29.87 -13.00
CA SER A 20 18.51 -28.84 -12.72
C SER A 20 19.05 -27.57 -13.37
N SER A 21 18.62 -27.30 -14.59
CA SER A 21 18.63 -25.95 -15.11
C SER A 21 17.68 -25.15 -14.22
N LEU A 22 18.19 -24.66 -13.09
CA LEU A 22 17.66 -23.50 -12.42
C LEU A 22 17.85 -22.36 -13.41
N THR A 23 16.91 -22.22 -14.36
CA THR A 23 16.77 -20.94 -15.05
C THR A 23 16.40 -19.96 -13.96
N ALA A 24 17.38 -19.19 -13.50
CA ALA A 24 17.11 -18.04 -12.67
C ALA A 24 16.00 -17.27 -13.39
N ALA A 25 14.85 -17.12 -12.74
CA ALA A 25 13.81 -16.27 -13.25
C ALA A 25 14.38 -14.85 -13.22
N HIS A 26 14.94 -14.42 -14.35
CA HIS A 26 15.42 -13.06 -14.53
C HIS A 26 14.18 -12.17 -14.71
N ALA A 27 13.59 -11.75 -13.60
CA ALA A 27 12.75 -10.56 -13.63
C ALA A 27 13.69 -9.40 -13.98
N GLN A 28 13.61 -8.90 -15.22
CA GLN A 28 14.45 -7.81 -15.66
C GLN A 28 13.96 -6.54 -14.97
N ASN A 29 14.60 -6.21 -13.84
CA ASN A 29 14.42 -4.96 -13.14
C ASN A 29 14.73 -3.79 -14.07
N GLN A 30 14.23 -2.60 -13.73
CA GLN A 30 14.46 -1.39 -14.51
C GLN A 30 15.96 -1.15 -14.82
N THR A 31 16.83 -1.47 -13.87
CA THR A 31 18.28 -1.39 -14.02
C THR A 31 18.93 -2.74 -13.74
N SER A 32 20.05 -3.01 -14.42
CA SER A 32 20.88 -4.20 -14.17
C SER A 32 21.70 -4.12 -12.89
N THR A 33 21.84 -2.93 -12.30
CA THR A 33 22.59 -2.65 -11.08
C THR A 33 21.71 -1.97 -10.05
N VAL A 34 22.06 -2.09 -8.77
CA VAL A 34 21.47 -1.35 -7.64
C VAL A 34 22.57 -0.56 -6.93
N THR A 35 22.21 0.51 -6.23
CA THR A 35 23.15 1.27 -5.40
C THR A 35 23.60 0.38 -4.23
N PRO A 36 24.91 0.22 -4.00
CA PRO A 36 25.41 -0.53 -2.85
C PRO A 36 24.91 0.07 -1.53
N LEU A 37 24.69 -0.79 -0.54
CA LEU A 37 24.36 -0.35 0.81
C LEU A 37 25.59 0.35 1.41
N ALA A 38 25.41 1.58 1.90
CA ALA A 38 26.44 2.28 2.67
C ALA A 38 26.50 1.73 4.11
N PRO A 39 27.68 1.71 4.75
CA PRO A 39 27.80 1.33 6.16
C PRO A 39 26.98 2.26 7.07
N ALA A 40 26.30 1.68 8.06
CA ALA A 40 25.50 2.45 9.02
C ALA A 40 26.34 3.27 10.02
N SER A 41 27.66 3.04 10.09
CA SER A 41 28.60 3.75 11.00
C SER A 41 28.69 5.25 10.73
N ASP A 42 28.31 5.68 9.53
CA ASP A 42 28.55 7.04 9.05
C ASP A 42 27.31 7.92 9.20
N LEU A 43 26.22 7.38 9.76
CA LEU A 43 24.99 8.13 10.02
C LEU A 43 25.11 8.90 11.35
N PRO A 44 24.63 10.17 11.42
CA PRO A 44 24.69 10.97 12.64
C PRO A 44 23.64 10.56 13.70
N PHE A 45 23.01 9.40 13.55
CA PHE A 45 21.96 8.87 14.41
C PHE A 45 21.95 7.34 14.43
N ARG A 46 21.23 6.77 15.39
CA ARG A 46 20.94 5.33 15.48
C ARG A 46 19.43 5.13 15.51
N VAL A 47 18.96 4.09 14.83
CA VAL A 47 17.55 3.66 14.85
C VAL A 47 17.48 2.33 15.58
N GLU A 48 16.60 2.23 16.58
CA GLU A 48 16.29 1.00 17.26
C GLU A 48 14.81 0.68 17.03
N VAL A 49 14.51 -0.52 16.54
CA VAL A 49 13.14 -1.02 16.42
C VAL A 49 12.89 -1.98 17.57
N ARG A 50 11.98 -1.63 18.46
CA ARG A 50 11.55 -2.50 19.57
C ARG A 50 10.24 -3.15 19.21
N ARG A 51 10.14 -4.45 19.46
CA ARG A 51 8.88 -5.18 19.31
C ARG A 51 7.87 -4.66 20.34
N LEU A 52 6.67 -4.33 19.88
CA LEU A 52 5.53 -4.13 20.76
C LEU A 52 5.04 -5.50 21.24
N GLU A 53 4.90 -5.69 22.55
CA GLU A 53 4.35 -6.91 23.12
C GLU A 53 2.83 -6.96 22.92
N THR A 54 2.40 -7.77 21.95
CA THR A 54 1.02 -7.86 21.49
C THR A 54 0.33 -9.18 21.82
N ALA A 55 0.97 -10.06 22.60
CA ALA A 55 0.46 -11.42 22.87
C ALA A 55 -0.94 -11.44 23.52
N ALA A 56 -1.31 -10.39 24.27
CA ALA A 56 -2.63 -10.24 24.88
C ALA A 56 -3.65 -9.54 23.97
N MET A 57 -3.23 -9.03 22.81
CA MET A 57 -4.05 -8.28 21.87
C MET A 57 -4.59 -9.21 20.78
N ALA A 58 -5.90 -9.19 20.55
CA ALA A 58 -6.50 -9.87 19.42
C ALA A 58 -6.29 -9.02 18.15
N LEU A 59 -5.11 -9.10 17.54
CA LEU A 59 -4.79 -8.36 16.32
C LEU A 59 -5.38 -9.03 15.06
N PRO A 60 -5.81 -8.26 14.06
CA PRO A 60 -6.36 -8.83 12.84
C PRO A 60 -5.26 -9.23 11.87
N THR A 61 -5.51 -10.23 11.04
CA THR A 61 -4.58 -10.71 10.00
C THR A 61 -4.80 -9.98 8.67
N LEU A 62 -4.70 -8.64 8.69
CA LEU A 62 -5.01 -7.83 7.50
C LEU A 62 -3.80 -7.63 6.58
N HIS A 63 -4.07 -7.66 5.29
CA HIS A 63 -3.16 -7.28 4.22
C HIS A 63 -3.84 -6.25 3.30
N SER A 64 -3.09 -5.23 2.86
CA SER A 64 -3.55 -4.15 1.98
C SER A 64 -4.78 -3.39 2.52
N PHE A 65 -4.78 -3.12 3.83
CA PHE A 65 -5.80 -2.34 4.52
C PHE A 65 -5.47 -0.84 4.50
N ALA A 66 -6.49 0.00 4.70
CA ALA A 66 -6.33 1.43 4.95
C ALA A 66 -6.28 1.67 6.47
N ALA A 67 -5.45 2.61 6.92
CA ALA A 67 -5.25 2.88 8.34
C ALA A 67 -5.24 4.38 8.65
N ALA A 68 -5.82 4.73 9.81
CA ALA A 68 -5.80 6.06 10.39
C ALA A 68 -5.43 5.99 11.87
N GLU A 69 -5.06 7.13 12.45
CA GLU A 69 -4.84 7.27 13.89
C GLU A 69 -5.77 8.36 14.46
N TYR A 70 -6.46 8.05 15.56
CA TYR A 70 -7.20 9.05 16.31
C TYR A 70 -7.12 8.75 17.81
N ASP A 71 -6.83 9.76 18.62
CA ASP A 71 -6.68 9.63 20.09
C ASP A 71 -5.71 8.50 20.50
N GLY A 72 -4.58 8.41 19.78
CA GLY A 72 -3.54 7.39 19.99
C GLY A 72 -3.94 5.96 19.62
N LYS A 73 -5.10 5.76 18.98
CA LYS A 73 -5.61 4.45 18.56
C LYS A 73 -5.54 4.30 17.05
N TRP A 74 -5.19 3.12 16.60
CA TRP A 74 -5.18 2.76 15.18
C TRP A 74 -6.55 2.27 14.77
N ILE A 75 -7.05 2.78 13.64
CA ILE A 75 -8.36 2.42 13.09
C ILE A 75 -8.13 1.86 11.68
N LEU A 76 -8.51 0.60 11.45
CA LEU A 76 -8.22 -0.12 10.21
C LEU A 76 -9.50 -0.44 9.44
N PHE A 77 -9.45 -0.25 8.11
CA PHE A 77 -10.55 -0.50 7.18
C PHE A 77 -10.07 -1.36 6.00
N GLY A 78 -10.97 -2.15 5.45
CA GLY A 78 -10.73 -2.93 4.25
C GLY A 78 -9.53 -3.86 4.36
N GLY A 79 -8.95 -4.18 3.20
CA GLY A 79 -7.95 -5.23 3.06
C GLY A 79 -8.54 -6.63 3.10
N ARG A 80 -7.64 -7.62 3.15
CA ARG A 80 -7.97 -9.04 3.13
C ARG A 80 -7.34 -9.80 4.28
N THR A 81 -8.02 -10.85 4.76
CA THR A 81 -7.66 -11.61 5.97
C THR A 81 -6.74 -12.80 5.72
N ASN A 82 -6.57 -13.21 4.45
CA ASN A 82 -5.88 -14.45 4.07
C ASN A 82 -4.47 -14.23 3.49
N GLY A 83 -3.94 -13.00 3.54
CA GLY A 83 -2.71 -12.64 2.83
C GLY A 83 -2.81 -12.87 1.32
N MET A 84 -1.67 -12.89 0.62
CA MET A 84 -1.62 -13.21 -0.81
C MET A 84 -0.25 -13.81 -1.16
N HIS A 85 -0.20 -15.13 -1.42
CA HIS A 85 1.07 -15.87 -1.63
C HIS A 85 1.06 -16.77 -2.87
N GLY A 86 0.20 -16.48 -3.83
CA GLY A 86 0.06 -17.23 -5.07
C GLY A 86 -1.17 -16.77 -5.83
N PHE A 87 -1.28 -17.21 -7.07
CA PHE A 87 -2.44 -16.93 -7.89
C PHE A 87 -2.86 -18.18 -8.66
N GLU A 88 -4.15 -18.48 -8.57
CA GLU A 88 -4.82 -19.52 -9.31
C GLU A 88 -5.26 -19.00 -10.68
N THR A 89 -4.84 -19.68 -11.74
CA THR A 89 -5.25 -19.35 -13.12
C THR A 89 -6.54 -20.08 -13.50
N ALA A 90 -6.73 -21.30 -13.00
CA ALA A 90 -7.90 -22.12 -13.30
C ALA A 90 -9.15 -21.70 -12.51
N THR A 91 -8.97 -21.07 -11.35
CA THR A 91 -10.05 -20.67 -10.44
C THR A 91 -9.84 -19.23 -9.93
N PRO A 92 -9.97 -18.21 -10.79
CA PRO A 92 -9.53 -16.84 -10.48
C PRO A 92 -10.30 -16.19 -9.32
N ALA A 93 -11.55 -16.62 -9.09
CA ALA A 93 -12.33 -16.22 -7.93
C ALA A 93 -11.66 -16.56 -6.58
N LEU A 94 -10.71 -17.52 -6.55
CA LEU A 94 -9.93 -17.85 -5.34
C LEU A 94 -8.78 -16.87 -5.08
N ASN A 95 -8.40 -16.04 -6.05
CA ASN A 95 -7.32 -15.07 -5.88
C ASN A 95 -7.72 -13.96 -4.92
N PHE A 96 -8.98 -13.56 -4.95
CA PHE A 96 -9.60 -12.61 -4.03
C PHE A 96 -10.96 -13.17 -3.65
N PRO A 97 -11.05 -14.09 -2.68
CA PRO A 97 -12.32 -14.70 -2.31
C PRO A 97 -13.13 -13.76 -1.39
N ALA A 98 -14.44 -13.69 -1.59
CA ALA A 98 -15.32 -12.74 -0.87
C ALA A 98 -15.28 -12.98 0.64
N SER A 99 -15.13 -14.23 1.05
CA SER A 99 -15.00 -14.65 2.45
C SER A 99 -13.74 -14.15 3.14
N SER A 100 -12.74 -13.68 2.39
CA SER A 100 -11.51 -13.10 2.96
C SER A 100 -11.45 -11.58 2.87
N GLN A 101 -12.49 -10.91 2.37
CA GLN A 101 -12.56 -9.45 2.50
C GLN A 101 -12.83 -9.07 3.96
N ASN A 102 -12.12 -8.05 4.44
CA ASN A 102 -12.38 -7.51 5.76
C ASN A 102 -13.59 -6.58 5.71
N LEU A 103 -14.68 -7.02 6.36
CA LEU A 103 -15.92 -6.26 6.53
C LEU A 103 -16.00 -5.60 7.92
N ASP A 104 -14.93 -5.66 8.71
CA ASP A 104 -14.89 -5.13 10.07
C ASP A 104 -14.05 -3.84 10.12
N VAL A 105 -14.52 -2.87 10.92
CA VAL A 105 -13.66 -1.78 11.41
C VAL A 105 -12.94 -2.29 12.64
N TRP A 106 -11.60 -2.23 12.61
CA TRP A 106 -10.78 -2.60 13.75
C TRP A 106 -10.25 -1.36 14.46
N VAL A 107 -10.28 -1.38 15.79
CA VAL A 107 -9.69 -0.34 16.64
C VAL A 107 -8.67 -1.00 17.54
N ILE A 108 -7.43 -0.51 17.50
CA ILE A 108 -6.32 -1.06 18.28
C ILE A 108 -5.74 0.05 19.14
N ASP A 109 -5.73 -0.15 20.44
CA ASP A 109 -5.03 0.74 21.38
C ASP A 109 -3.69 0.11 21.77
N PRO A 110 -2.56 0.62 21.25
CA PRO A 110 -1.24 0.06 21.53
C PRO A 110 -0.77 0.33 22.96
N VAL A 111 -1.37 1.31 23.67
CA VAL A 111 -0.99 1.68 25.05
C VAL A 111 -1.71 0.78 26.04
N SER A 112 -3.04 0.69 25.95
CA SER A 112 -3.85 -0.17 26.83
C SER A 112 -3.83 -1.65 26.41
N ARG A 113 -3.31 -1.95 25.22
CA ARG A 113 -3.24 -3.30 24.62
C ARG A 113 -4.62 -3.93 24.48
N GLN A 114 -5.59 -3.12 24.07
CA GLN A 114 -6.96 -3.55 23.82
C GLN A 114 -7.26 -3.46 22.32
N THR A 115 -8.08 -4.39 21.85
CA THR A 115 -8.59 -4.38 20.48
C THR A 115 -10.11 -4.47 20.51
N TRP A 116 -10.76 -3.65 19.69
CA TRP A 116 -12.18 -3.73 19.38
C TRP A 116 -12.36 -3.98 17.89
N ARG A 117 -13.50 -4.56 17.54
CA ARG A 117 -13.95 -4.66 16.16
C ARG A 117 -15.45 -4.55 16.10
N ARG A 118 -15.96 -3.97 15.01
CA ARG A 118 -17.39 -3.96 14.72
C ARG A 118 -17.62 -4.12 13.23
N SER A 119 -18.59 -4.97 12.88
CA SER A 119 -18.86 -5.28 11.48
C SER A 119 -19.62 -4.15 10.79
N LEU A 120 -19.13 -3.73 9.62
CA LEU A 120 -19.83 -2.80 8.72
C LEU A 120 -21.12 -3.42 8.19
N SER A 121 -21.16 -4.74 8.09
CA SER A 121 -22.29 -5.54 7.58
C SER A 121 -23.35 -5.86 8.63
N ASP A 122 -23.15 -5.43 9.88
CA ASP A 122 -24.18 -5.50 10.91
C ASP A 122 -25.39 -4.66 10.47
N GLY A 123 -26.61 -5.21 10.55
CA GLY A 123 -27.84 -4.49 10.15
C GLY A 123 -28.09 -3.20 10.94
N THR A 124 -27.43 -3.03 12.09
CA THR A 124 -27.45 -1.81 12.92
C THR A 124 -26.39 -0.78 12.51
N SER A 125 -25.48 -1.09 11.57
CA SER A 125 -24.48 -0.13 11.09
C SER A 125 -25.13 1.05 10.36
N GLY A 126 -26.33 0.86 9.81
CA GLY A 126 -27.04 1.85 8.99
C GLY A 126 -26.39 2.12 7.63
N LEU A 127 -25.30 1.42 7.28
CA LEU A 127 -24.58 1.61 6.03
C LEU A 127 -25.30 0.92 4.87
N SER A 128 -25.24 1.53 3.70
CA SER A 128 -25.71 0.90 2.46
C SER A 128 -24.73 -0.19 2.01
N ALA A 129 -25.19 -1.14 1.19
CA ALA A 129 -24.32 -2.15 0.58
C ALA A 129 -23.16 -1.52 -0.23
N ALA A 130 -23.40 -0.40 -0.91
CA ALA A 130 -22.37 0.34 -1.65
C ALA A 130 -21.31 0.94 -0.71
N ALA A 131 -21.74 1.50 0.44
CA ALA A 131 -20.82 2.02 1.44
C ALA A 131 -19.94 0.92 2.05
N ILE A 132 -20.53 -0.21 2.39
CA ILE A 132 -19.80 -1.39 2.89
C ILE A 132 -18.78 -1.85 1.84
N THR A 133 -19.19 -1.95 0.57
CA THR A 133 -18.31 -2.38 -0.53
C THR A 133 -17.10 -1.46 -0.68
N ALA A 134 -17.29 -0.14 -0.63
CA ALA A 134 -16.21 0.84 -0.75
C ALA A 134 -15.26 0.86 0.46
N LEU A 135 -15.76 0.58 1.66
CA LEU A 135 -14.97 0.50 2.89
C LEU A 135 -14.23 -0.84 3.07
N SER A 136 -14.55 -1.83 2.23
CA SER A 136 -14.01 -3.21 2.32
C SER A 136 -13.04 -3.57 1.20
N THR A 137 -12.62 -2.58 0.41
CA THR A 137 -11.70 -2.79 -0.71
C THR A 137 -10.30 -3.19 -0.24
N SER A 138 -9.59 -3.92 -1.09
CA SER A 138 -8.16 -4.18 -0.92
C SER A 138 -7.33 -3.14 -1.66
N HIS A 139 -6.28 -2.64 -1.01
CA HIS A 139 -5.29 -1.71 -1.59
C HIS A 139 -5.89 -0.39 -2.10
N ALA A 140 -6.90 0.11 -1.38
CA ALA A 140 -7.38 1.47 -1.56
C ALA A 140 -6.31 2.48 -1.17
N GLN A 141 -6.35 3.63 -1.82
CA GLN A 141 -5.52 4.77 -1.47
C GLN A 141 -6.17 5.45 -0.27
N SER A 142 -5.38 5.93 0.68
CA SER A 142 -5.96 6.61 1.84
C SER A 142 -5.07 7.73 2.37
N ALA A 143 -5.70 8.76 2.94
CA ALA A 143 -5.00 9.85 3.59
C ALA A 143 -5.87 10.41 4.73
N GLN A 144 -5.22 10.82 5.82
CA GLN A 144 -5.87 11.47 6.95
C GLN A 144 -5.59 12.98 6.91
N LYS A 145 -6.62 13.79 7.19
CA LYS A 145 -6.52 15.24 7.38
C LYS A 145 -7.28 15.62 8.65
N GLY A 146 -6.52 15.94 9.70
CA GLY A 146 -7.10 16.22 11.02
C GLY A 146 -7.91 15.03 11.54
N ASP A 147 -9.19 15.26 11.82
CA ASP A 147 -10.14 14.27 12.33
C ASP A 147 -10.89 13.50 11.23
N ARG A 148 -10.53 13.72 9.95
CA ARG A 148 -11.14 13.04 8.80
C ARG A 148 -10.17 12.07 8.15
N PHE A 149 -10.67 10.91 7.78
CA PHE A 149 -9.96 9.93 6.99
C PHE A 149 -10.65 9.71 5.65
N TYR A 150 -9.87 9.74 4.58
CA TYR A 150 -10.36 9.58 3.22
C TYR A 150 -9.82 8.29 2.63
N ILE A 151 -10.71 7.46 2.09
CA ILE A 151 -10.37 6.22 1.37
C ILE A 151 -10.86 6.38 -0.07
N VAL A 152 -10.00 6.09 -1.03
CA VAL A 152 -10.23 6.25 -2.47
C VAL A 152 -9.98 4.93 -3.19
N GLY A 153 -10.95 4.53 -4.01
CA GLY A 153 -10.82 3.41 -4.93
C GLY A 153 -10.59 2.07 -4.23
N GLY A 154 -9.55 1.36 -4.66
CA GLY A 154 -9.25 0.00 -4.22
C GLY A 154 -9.97 -1.07 -5.03
N TYR A 155 -9.47 -2.30 -4.92
CA TYR A 155 -10.02 -3.45 -5.63
C TYR A 155 -11.09 -4.14 -4.78
N SER A 156 -12.27 -4.34 -5.36
CA SER A 156 -13.33 -5.13 -4.76
C SER A 156 -13.68 -6.34 -5.62
N ILE A 157 -14.36 -7.26 -4.97
CA ILE A 157 -15.10 -8.39 -5.54
C ILE A 157 -16.45 -8.57 -4.82
N VAL A 158 -16.80 -7.68 -3.88
CA VAL A 158 -18.06 -7.75 -3.13
C VAL A 158 -19.22 -7.32 -4.01
N SER A 159 -20.35 -8.02 -3.86
CA SER A 159 -21.60 -7.74 -4.56
C SER A 159 -21.48 -7.72 -6.09
N GLY A 160 -20.53 -8.48 -6.66
CA GLY A 160 -20.30 -8.58 -8.10
C GLY A 160 -19.50 -7.41 -8.70
N ALA A 161 -19.06 -6.45 -7.88
CA ALA A 161 -18.14 -5.41 -8.31
C ALA A 161 -16.73 -5.99 -8.45
N ASN A 162 -16.49 -6.78 -9.51
CA ASN A 162 -15.17 -7.32 -9.82
C ASN A 162 -14.33 -6.22 -10.47
N GLY A 163 -13.56 -5.48 -9.68
CA GLY A 163 -12.71 -4.45 -10.21
C GLY A 163 -12.36 -3.34 -9.24
N THR A 164 -11.70 -2.33 -9.80
CA THR A 164 -11.29 -1.13 -9.09
C THR A 164 -12.47 -0.17 -8.97
N LEU A 165 -12.76 0.28 -7.75
CA LEU A 165 -13.82 1.23 -7.50
C LEU A 165 -13.36 2.66 -7.79
N ASN A 166 -14.32 3.58 -7.91
CA ASN A 166 -14.10 5.00 -8.20
C ASN A 166 -14.66 5.92 -7.11
N THR A 167 -14.87 5.37 -5.91
CA THR A 167 -15.51 6.05 -4.78
C THR A 167 -14.45 6.69 -3.90
N LEU A 168 -14.71 7.94 -3.48
CA LEU A 168 -14.06 8.55 -2.33
C LEU A 168 -15.03 8.45 -1.15
N THR A 169 -14.54 7.92 -0.03
CA THR A 169 -15.27 7.82 1.23
C THR A 169 -14.58 8.68 2.28
N ALA A 170 -15.28 9.68 2.79
CA ALA A 170 -14.84 10.50 3.92
C ALA A 170 -15.43 9.95 5.22
N ILE A 171 -14.57 9.78 6.23
CA ILE A 171 -14.90 9.17 7.51
C ILE A 171 -14.60 10.17 8.63
N SER A 172 -15.59 10.42 9.48
CA SER A 172 -15.40 11.12 10.77
C SER A 172 -14.75 10.17 11.77
N LEU A 173 -13.46 10.35 12.06
CA LEU A 173 -12.73 9.47 12.99
C LEU A 173 -13.28 9.46 14.42
N PRO A 174 -13.69 10.59 15.04
CA PRO A 174 -14.18 10.57 16.42
C PRO A 174 -15.43 9.69 16.57
N GLY A 175 -16.39 9.84 15.66
CA GLY A 175 -17.64 9.08 15.69
C GLY A 175 -17.46 7.63 15.30
N MET A 176 -16.67 7.36 14.26
CA MET A 176 -16.38 6.00 13.82
C MET A 176 -15.62 5.20 14.88
N LEU A 177 -14.64 5.81 15.55
CA LEU A 177 -13.92 5.22 16.67
C LEU A 177 -14.90 4.82 17.79
N ALA A 178 -15.72 5.78 18.26
CA ALA A 178 -16.67 5.54 19.33
C ALA A 178 -17.67 4.42 18.96
N TRP A 179 -18.19 4.41 17.74
CA TRP A 179 -19.10 3.37 17.25
C TRP A 179 -18.43 1.99 17.20
N ALA A 180 -17.21 1.91 16.66
CA ALA A 180 -16.48 0.65 16.54
C ALA A 180 -16.09 0.05 17.91
N MET A 181 -15.91 0.90 18.93
CA MET A 181 -15.68 0.49 20.32
C MET A 181 -16.95 0.14 21.10
N GLY A 182 -18.12 0.12 20.45
CA GLY A 182 -19.40 -0.29 21.06
C GLY A 182 -20.31 0.85 21.49
N GLY A 183 -20.01 2.09 21.09
CA GLY A 183 -20.92 3.23 21.28
C GLY A 183 -22.30 3.01 20.63
N PRO A 184 -23.35 3.67 21.17
CA PRO A 184 -24.71 3.54 20.65
C PRO A 184 -24.85 4.17 19.25
N GLY A 185 -25.94 3.84 18.56
CA GLY A 185 -26.25 4.38 17.24
C GLY A 185 -25.63 3.60 16.08
N THR A 186 -25.51 4.27 14.94
CA THR A 186 -25.12 3.69 13.64
C THR A 186 -23.82 4.34 13.12
N ALA A 187 -23.14 3.68 12.18
CA ALA A 187 -21.93 4.21 11.53
C ALA A 187 -22.24 5.24 10.43
N ALA A 188 -23.44 5.15 9.84
CA ALA A 188 -23.83 5.94 8.67
C ALA A 188 -23.62 7.47 8.81
N PRO A 189 -23.90 8.13 9.95
CA PRO A 189 -23.66 9.56 10.11
C PRO A 189 -22.19 9.98 10.00
N PHE A 190 -21.26 9.03 10.13
CA PHE A 190 -19.83 9.28 10.08
C PHE A 190 -19.22 9.01 8.70
N VAL A 191 -20.02 8.55 7.74
CA VAL A 191 -19.57 8.16 6.40
C VAL A 191 -20.26 9.02 5.36
N ARG A 192 -19.46 9.69 4.52
CA ARG A 192 -19.94 10.44 3.35
C ARG A 192 -19.20 9.95 2.11
N GLN A 193 -19.88 9.90 0.97
CA GLN A 193 -19.30 9.34 -0.25
C GLN A 193 -19.58 10.21 -1.46
N THR A 194 -18.64 10.18 -2.39
CA THR A 194 -18.77 10.70 -3.75
C THR A 194 -18.04 9.77 -4.71
N ALA A 195 -18.29 9.91 -6.01
CA ALA A 195 -17.63 9.11 -7.02
C ALA A 195 -17.21 9.96 -8.22
N ASP A 196 -16.05 9.64 -8.77
CA ASP A 196 -15.50 10.30 -9.95
C ASP A 196 -14.65 9.26 -10.71
N PRO A 197 -14.79 9.09 -12.04
CA PRO A 197 -13.99 8.14 -12.81
C PRO A 197 -12.47 8.29 -12.61
N LEU A 198 -11.94 9.49 -12.32
CA LEU A 198 -10.53 9.73 -12.05
C LEU A 198 -10.04 9.15 -10.72
N LEU A 199 -10.96 8.74 -9.84
CA LEU A 199 -10.69 8.01 -8.60
C LEU A 199 -10.59 6.49 -8.82
N THR A 200 -10.75 6.00 -10.05
CA THR A 200 -10.61 4.56 -10.37
C THR A 200 -9.15 4.12 -10.32
N VAL A 201 -8.65 3.84 -9.12
CA VAL A 201 -7.28 3.44 -8.86
C VAL A 201 -7.19 2.47 -7.68
N THR A 202 -6.23 1.55 -7.76
CA THR A 202 -5.80 0.63 -6.69
C THR A 202 -4.28 0.48 -6.81
N GLY A 203 -3.61 0.07 -5.73
CA GLY A 203 -2.15 -0.11 -5.74
C GLY A 203 -1.34 1.18 -5.90
N GLY A 204 -1.96 2.36 -5.90
CA GLY A 204 -1.28 3.65 -5.85
C GLY A 204 -1.14 4.15 -4.41
N HIS A 205 -0.79 5.41 -4.25
CA HIS A 205 -0.76 6.08 -2.94
C HIS A 205 -1.49 7.42 -2.97
N MET A 206 -2.00 7.87 -1.82
CA MET A 206 -2.60 9.19 -1.66
C MET A 206 -1.99 9.95 -0.49
N LEU A 207 -1.60 11.19 -0.72
CA LEU A 207 -1.12 12.09 0.34
C LEU A 207 -1.44 13.55 -0.02
N GLU A 208 -1.45 14.44 0.97
CA GLU A 208 -1.66 15.87 0.76
C GLU A 208 -0.33 16.61 0.56
N LEU A 209 -0.20 17.34 -0.55
CA LEU A 209 0.89 18.30 -0.81
C LEU A 209 0.27 19.66 -1.13
N ASN A 210 0.76 20.73 -0.49
CA ASN A 210 0.28 22.10 -0.70
C ASN A 210 -1.26 22.22 -0.69
N ASN A 211 -1.89 21.64 0.33
CA ASN A 211 -3.34 21.61 0.54
C ASN A 211 -4.16 20.88 -0.55
N ARG A 212 -3.50 20.10 -1.41
CA ARG A 212 -4.15 19.32 -2.47
C ARG A 212 -3.83 17.85 -2.32
N MET A 213 -4.85 17.01 -2.48
CA MET A 213 -4.65 15.58 -2.50
C MET A 213 -3.93 15.16 -3.78
N GLN A 214 -2.96 14.27 -3.64
CA GLN A 214 -2.15 13.73 -4.73
C GLN A 214 -2.43 12.23 -4.83
N LEU A 215 -3.03 11.77 -5.94
CA LEU A 215 -3.09 10.35 -6.30
C LEU A 215 -1.87 10.00 -7.15
N ILE A 216 -0.98 9.21 -6.57
CA ILE A 216 0.33 8.91 -7.11
C ILE A 216 0.32 7.49 -7.66
N MET A 217 0.39 7.40 -9.00
CA MET A 217 0.52 6.13 -9.73
C MET A 217 -0.61 5.14 -9.41
N GLY A 218 -0.36 3.84 -9.46
CA GLY A 218 -1.37 2.79 -9.33
C GLY A 218 -2.00 2.37 -10.66
N ASN A 219 -3.03 1.53 -10.57
CA ASN A 219 -3.69 0.96 -11.74
C ASN A 219 -5.20 0.81 -11.55
N ASN A 220 -5.91 0.70 -12.66
CA ASN A 220 -7.28 0.21 -12.73
C ASN A 220 -7.25 -1.26 -13.15
N PHE A 221 -7.74 -2.15 -12.29
CA PHE A 221 -7.96 -3.55 -12.59
C PHE A 221 -9.45 -3.81 -12.83
N VAL A 222 -9.80 -4.38 -13.98
CA VAL A 222 -11.19 -4.69 -14.37
C VAL A 222 -11.40 -6.21 -14.38
N GLY A 223 -12.44 -6.67 -13.69
CA GLY A 223 -12.80 -8.08 -13.58
C GLY A 223 -11.99 -8.84 -12.53
N GLU A 224 -12.06 -10.16 -12.59
CA GLU A 224 -11.34 -11.06 -11.69
C GLU A 224 -9.83 -10.93 -11.85
N TYR A 225 -9.13 -10.96 -10.72
CA TYR A 225 -7.67 -10.88 -10.71
C TYR A 225 -7.06 -12.16 -11.26
N LEU A 226 -6.23 -12.01 -12.30
CA LEU A 226 -5.60 -13.09 -13.04
C LEU A 226 -4.12 -12.74 -13.26
N PRO A 227 -3.17 -13.68 -13.07
CA PRO A 227 -1.75 -13.45 -13.38
C PRO A 227 -1.49 -12.99 -14.80
N THR A 228 -2.30 -13.47 -15.74
CA THR A 228 -2.20 -13.15 -17.17
C THR A 228 -2.80 -11.80 -17.53
N ARG A 229 -3.47 -11.12 -16.59
CA ARG A 229 -4.15 -9.85 -16.83
C ARG A 229 -3.40 -8.73 -16.14
N SER A 230 -2.95 -7.76 -16.93
CA SER A 230 -2.41 -6.51 -16.40
C SER A 230 -3.54 -5.49 -16.21
N GLY A 231 -3.49 -4.72 -15.13
CA GLY A 231 -4.33 -3.54 -14.99
C GLY A 231 -3.88 -2.42 -15.93
N THR A 232 -4.77 -1.45 -16.15
CA THR A 232 -4.45 -0.19 -16.84
C THR A 232 -3.80 0.77 -15.87
N TYR A 233 -2.49 0.98 -15.99
CA TYR A 233 -1.72 1.87 -15.11
C TYR A 233 -2.02 3.34 -15.37
N THR A 234 -2.13 4.14 -14.32
CA THR A 234 -2.41 5.58 -14.43
C THR A 234 -1.23 6.36 -15.03
N ARG A 235 0.01 5.94 -14.72
CA ARG A 235 1.27 6.47 -15.26
C ARG A 235 1.51 7.96 -15.02
N GLN A 236 0.89 8.52 -13.98
CA GLN A 236 0.87 9.95 -13.71
C GLN A 236 0.63 10.22 -12.23
N VAL A 237 0.78 11.49 -11.83
CA VAL A 237 0.22 12.02 -10.59
C VAL A 237 -1.02 12.82 -10.96
N ARG A 238 -2.11 12.60 -10.22
CA ARG A 238 -3.35 13.40 -10.32
C ARG A 238 -3.52 14.19 -9.04
N SER A 239 -3.93 15.45 -9.14
CA SER A 239 -4.22 16.26 -7.97
C SER A 239 -5.63 16.83 -8.01
N PHE A 240 -6.23 16.99 -6.83
CA PHE A 240 -7.60 17.50 -6.68
C PHE A 240 -7.81 18.07 -5.28
N ASP A 241 -8.86 18.86 -5.15
CA ASP A 241 -9.34 19.35 -3.86
C ASP A 241 -10.44 18.42 -3.36
N ILE A 242 -10.40 18.10 -2.06
CA ILE A 242 -11.55 17.54 -1.36
C ILE A 242 -12.37 18.70 -0.82
N VAL A 243 -13.62 18.80 -1.27
CA VAL A 243 -14.60 19.75 -0.76
C VAL A 243 -15.51 19.00 0.21
N ASP A 244 -15.25 19.14 1.51
CA ASP A 244 -16.00 18.48 2.58
C ASP A 244 -16.46 19.53 3.60
N ASP A 245 -17.77 19.65 3.79
CA ASP A 245 -18.42 20.61 4.70
C ASP A 245 -18.96 19.97 5.99
N GLY A 246 -18.69 18.69 6.22
CA GLY A 246 -19.25 17.94 7.34
C GLY A 246 -20.62 17.28 7.06
N VAL A 247 -21.23 17.54 5.91
CA VAL A 247 -22.55 16.99 5.51
C VAL A 247 -22.45 16.31 4.15
N THR A 248 -21.75 16.92 3.21
CA THR A 248 -21.47 16.42 1.86
C THR A 248 -19.97 16.32 1.62
N VAL A 249 -19.58 15.52 0.63
CA VAL A 249 -18.20 15.45 0.15
C VAL A 249 -18.21 15.46 -1.38
N ALA A 250 -17.28 16.21 -1.98
CA ALA A 250 -17.07 16.27 -3.41
C ALA A 250 -15.56 16.37 -3.72
N VAL A 251 -15.22 16.11 -4.98
CA VAL A 251 -13.89 16.36 -5.54
C VAL A 251 -13.96 17.49 -6.56
N ALA A 252 -12.95 18.36 -6.59
CA ALA A 252 -12.92 19.52 -7.48
C ALA A 252 -11.51 19.84 -7.98
N ASN A 253 -11.45 20.74 -8.98
CA ASN A 253 -10.21 21.35 -9.48
C ASN A 253 -9.15 20.33 -9.89
N TRP A 254 -9.53 19.30 -10.65
CA TRP A 254 -8.60 18.26 -11.10
C TRP A 254 -7.44 18.82 -11.93
N ALA A 255 -6.25 18.28 -11.68
CA ALA A 255 -5.10 18.37 -12.56
C ALA A 255 -4.46 16.99 -12.73
N SER A 256 -3.82 16.75 -13.86
CA SER A 256 -3.12 15.49 -14.14
C SER A 256 -1.84 15.78 -14.90
N THR A 257 -0.76 15.16 -14.48
CA THR A 257 0.54 15.28 -15.15
C THR A 257 0.53 14.44 -16.44
N PRO A 258 1.34 14.75 -17.46
CA PRO A 258 1.48 13.89 -18.63
C PRO A 258 1.84 12.46 -18.23
N THR A 259 1.26 11.48 -18.93
CA THR A 259 1.59 10.08 -18.66
C THR A 259 3.03 9.76 -19.05
N ASN A 260 3.73 8.96 -18.24
CA ASN A 260 5.10 8.55 -18.51
C ASN A 260 5.27 7.03 -18.30
N ASN A 261 6.02 6.36 -19.17
CA ASN A 261 6.28 4.91 -19.04
C ASN A 261 7.03 4.58 -17.75
N ASN A 262 7.88 5.49 -17.29
CA ASN A 262 8.65 5.32 -16.04
C ASN A 262 7.79 5.37 -14.78
N TYR A 263 6.53 5.80 -14.90
CA TYR A 263 5.56 5.93 -13.81
C TYR A 263 4.52 4.79 -13.83
N ARG A 264 4.74 3.74 -14.62
CA ARG A 264 3.93 2.51 -14.62
C ARG A 264 4.24 1.68 -13.37
N ARG A 265 3.81 2.16 -12.21
CA ARG A 265 4.11 1.55 -10.92
C ARG A 265 2.84 1.34 -10.11
N ARG A 266 2.83 0.29 -9.31
CA ARG A 266 1.81 0.01 -8.30
C ARG A 266 2.45 -0.73 -7.12
N ASP A 267 1.64 -0.94 -6.09
CA ASP A 267 1.96 -1.62 -4.84
C ASP A 267 3.28 -1.09 -4.28
N LEU A 268 3.39 0.22 -4.08
CA LEU A 268 4.66 0.91 -3.89
C LEU A 268 4.70 1.75 -2.61
N ASN A 269 5.90 1.92 -2.06
CA ASN A 269 6.16 2.91 -1.01
C ASN A 269 6.26 4.30 -1.61
N VAL A 270 5.35 5.19 -1.21
CA VAL A 270 5.49 6.64 -1.37
C VAL A 270 5.71 7.24 0.00
N VAL A 271 6.78 8.00 0.16
CA VAL A 271 7.12 8.62 1.45
C VAL A 271 7.11 10.14 1.30
N PRO A 272 6.62 10.88 2.31
CA PRO A 272 6.83 12.31 2.35
C PRO A 272 8.33 12.62 2.43
N GLN A 273 8.69 13.81 1.96
CA GLN A 273 10.03 14.38 2.09
C GLN A 273 9.90 15.83 2.56
N ILE A 274 10.87 16.30 3.34
CA ILE A 274 11.03 17.70 3.69
C ILE A 274 12.18 18.25 2.85
N ARG A 275 11.95 19.38 2.17
CA ARG A 275 12.95 20.09 1.37
C ARG A 275 13.04 21.55 1.82
N PRO A 276 14.21 22.20 1.75
CA PRO A 276 14.31 23.65 1.96
C PRO A 276 13.47 24.42 0.93
N ASP A 277 12.81 25.50 1.35
CA ASP A 277 12.01 26.36 0.46
C ASP A 277 12.82 27.49 -0.21
N GLY A 278 14.12 27.59 0.11
CA GLY A 278 15.01 28.66 -0.37
C GLY A 278 14.91 29.98 0.40
N ALA A 279 14.02 30.08 1.39
CA ALA A 279 13.74 31.25 2.23
C ALA A 279 13.73 30.90 3.74
N ASN A 280 14.62 30.00 4.17
CA ASN A 280 14.74 29.48 5.55
C ASN A 280 13.50 28.73 6.09
N GLY A 281 12.57 28.34 5.22
CA GLY A 281 11.45 27.46 5.53
C GLY A 281 11.58 26.09 4.88
N THR A 282 10.50 25.31 4.95
CA THR A 282 10.46 23.94 4.47
C THR A 282 9.22 23.68 3.62
N LEU A 283 9.39 22.94 2.53
CA LEU A 283 8.32 22.43 1.69
C LEU A 283 8.18 20.92 1.87
N THR A 284 6.94 20.45 1.87
CA THR A 284 6.63 19.03 1.78
C THR A 284 6.65 18.61 0.32
N ALA A 285 7.44 17.59 0.03
CA ALA A 285 7.48 16.87 -1.24
C ALA A 285 7.20 15.39 -0.98
N ALA A 286 7.29 14.54 -2.00
CA ALA A 286 7.23 13.10 -1.82
C ALA A 286 8.20 12.38 -2.75
N ALA A 287 8.47 11.12 -2.46
CA ALA A 287 9.17 10.23 -3.38
C ALA A 287 8.47 8.88 -3.45
N ALA A 288 8.15 8.46 -4.67
CA ALA A 288 7.77 7.08 -4.96
C ALA A 288 9.06 6.26 -5.12
N LEU A 289 9.40 5.50 -4.08
CA LEU A 289 10.73 4.90 -3.91
C LEU A 289 11.03 3.77 -4.92
N SER A 290 10.05 2.91 -5.17
CA SER A 290 10.17 1.76 -6.07
C SER A 290 8.79 1.47 -6.69
N GLY A 291 8.41 0.21 -6.82
CA GLY A 291 7.16 -0.28 -7.39
C GLY A 291 7.40 -1.52 -8.24
N VAL A 292 6.35 -2.31 -8.46
CA VAL A 292 6.44 -3.60 -9.14
C VAL A 292 5.86 -3.58 -10.56
N PHE A 293 6.20 -4.63 -11.31
CA PHE A 293 5.76 -4.90 -12.68
C PHE A 293 6.19 -3.85 -13.70
N THR A 294 7.51 -3.81 -13.95
CA THR A 294 8.03 -3.29 -15.23
C THR A 294 7.35 -4.00 -16.41
N PRO A 295 7.50 -3.52 -17.66
CA PRO A 295 6.98 -4.24 -18.83
C PRO A 295 7.48 -5.69 -18.98
N THR A 296 8.52 -6.06 -18.24
CA THR A 296 9.15 -7.39 -18.18
C THR A 296 9.04 -8.01 -16.78
N ASP A 297 8.00 -7.65 -16.03
CA ASP A 297 7.65 -8.21 -14.71
C ASP A 297 8.73 -8.07 -13.61
N GLY A 298 9.63 -7.08 -13.74
CA GLY A 298 10.62 -6.71 -12.73
C GLY A 298 10.16 -5.59 -11.79
N ALA A 299 11.08 -5.11 -10.95
CA ALA A 299 10.88 -3.95 -10.09
C ALA A 299 11.45 -2.66 -10.70
N TRP A 300 10.83 -1.53 -10.37
CA TRP A 300 11.35 -0.20 -10.64
C TRP A 300 12.39 0.18 -9.59
N THR A 301 13.61 0.51 -10.00
CA THR A 301 14.74 0.70 -9.09
C THR A 301 15.04 2.16 -8.81
N VAL A 302 14.73 3.08 -9.73
CA VAL A 302 15.00 4.50 -9.53
C VAL A 302 13.75 5.20 -8.97
N PRO A 303 13.85 5.93 -7.85
CA PRO A 303 12.71 6.68 -7.30
C PRO A 303 12.17 7.74 -8.28
N VAL A 304 10.90 8.08 -8.11
CA VAL A 304 10.28 9.25 -8.75
C VAL A 304 10.04 10.30 -7.68
N ASP A 305 10.72 11.43 -7.80
CA ASP A 305 10.53 12.59 -6.94
C ASP A 305 9.29 13.34 -7.36
N ILE A 306 8.47 13.75 -6.40
CA ILE A 306 7.23 14.48 -6.60
C ILE A 306 7.39 15.78 -5.85
N ASP A 307 7.45 16.88 -6.58
CA ASP A 307 7.64 18.19 -5.97
C ASP A 307 6.39 18.65 -5.19
N PRO A 308 6.47 19.75 -4.42
CA PRO A 308 5.34 20.24 -3.62
C PRO A 308 4.07 20.56 -4.44
N THR A 309 4.18 20.79 -5.75
CA THR A 309 3.04 21.02 -6.64
C THR A 309 2.42 19.73 -7.17
N GLY A 310 3.01 18.57 -6.88
CA GLY A 310 2.62 17.28 -7.40
C GLY A 310 3.27 16.92 -8.74
N THR A 311 4.32 17.64 -9.16
CA THR A 311 4.98 17.36 -10.45
C THR A 311 6.04 16.27 -10.28
N PRO A 312 5.91 15.12 -10.98
CA PRO A 312 6.86 14.02 -10.88
C PRO A 312 8.07 14.24 -11.80
N SER A 313 9.25 13.94 -11.28
CA SER A 313 10.52 13.90 -12.00
C SER A 313 11.31 12.67 -11.60
N MET A 314 12.20 12.22 -12.48
CA MET A 314 12.97 11.00 -12.24
C MET A 314 14.34 11.13 -12.89
N ALA A 315 15.39 10.77 -12.15
CA ALA A 315 16.74 10.71 -12.67
C ALA A 315 16.89 9.63 -13.77
N SER A 316 17.85 9.81 -14.67
CA SER A 316 18.09 8.84 -15.73
C SER A 316 18.54 7.50 -15.16
N ALA A 317 17.81 6.42 -15.44
CA ALA A 317 18.17 5.06 -15.02
C ALA A 317 19.53 4.59 -15.59
N ALA A 318 19.94 5.16 -16.73
CA ALA A 318 21.21 4.86 -17.39
C ALA A 318 22.42 5.58 -16.76
N ALA A 319 22.21 6.68 -16.02
CA ALA A 319 23.32 7.40 -15.41
C ALA A 319 23.94 6.60 -14.25
N ALA A 320 25.28 6.59 -14.19
CA ALA A 320 26.03 5.85 -13.18
C ALA A 320 25.85 6.41 -11.76
N THR A 321 25.57 7.71 -11.65
CA THR A 321 25.37 8.43 -10.38
C THR A 321 23.94 8.34 -9.84
N THR A 322 23.00 7.79 -10.62
CA THR A 322 21.61 7.67 -10.20
C THR A 322 21.47 6.66 -9.06
N PHE A 323 20.80 7.07 -7.98
CA PHE A 323 20.39 6.16 -6.92
C PHE A 323 19.41 5.10 -7.45
N LYS A 324 19.69 3.83 -7.14
CA LYS A 324 18.95 2.66 -7.60
C LYS A 324 18.64 1.77 -6.41
N GLN A 325 17.41 1.85 -5.91
CA GLN A 325 16.89 1.02 -4.84
C GLN A 325 16.81 -0.46 -5.26
N GLY A 326 17.38 -1.34 -4.44
CA GLY A 326 17.41 -2.79 -4.70
C GLY A 326 16.47 -3.63 -3.83
N PHE A 327 15.69 -3.01 -2.95
CA PHE A 327 14.85 -3.71 -1.96
C PHE A 327 13.53 -2.95 -1.73
N ASN A 328 12.57 -3.55 -1.00
CA ASN A 328 11.25 -2.97 -0.69
C ASN A 328 10.48 -2.46 -1.92
N GLY A 329 10.40 -3.30 -2.96
CA GLY A 329 9.67 -2.98 -4.20
C GLY A 329 8.14 -2.96 -4.04
N TYR A 330 7.63 -3.76 -3.10
CA TYR A 330 6.25 -3.74 -2.66
C TYR A 330 6.03 -2.72 -1.54
N GLU A 331 4.80 -2.23 -1.37
CA GLU A 331 4.39 -1.42 -0.22
C GLU A 331 4.69 -2.15 1.09
N THR A 332 5.28 -1.42 2.02
CA THR A 332 5.66 -1.89 3.35
C THR A 332 5.45 -0.77 4.36
N ALA A 333 5.49 -1.08 5.66
CA ALA A 333 5.57 -0.04 6.67
C ALA A 333 6.80 0.85 6.42
N SER A 334 6.58 2.16 6.40
CA SER A 334 7.64 3.16 6.19
C SER A 334 7.57 4.23 7.28
N LEU A 335 8.74 4.79 7.62
CA LEU A 335 8.88 5.84 8.62
C LEU A 335 9.83 6.90 8.07
N GLY A 336 9.34 8.14 7.93
CA GLY A 336 10.16 9.29 7.62
C GLY A 336 10.83 9.83 8.88
N LEU A 337 12.16 10.00 8.86
CA LEU A 337 12.94 10.59 9.94
C LEU A 337 13.68 11.82 9.40
N TYR A 338 13.55 12.95 10.09
CA TYR A 338 14.14 14.22 9.68
C TYR A 338 15.01 14.80 10.80
N GLY A 339 16.21 15.26 10.46
CA GLY A 339 17.09 15.93 11.40
C GLY A 339 16.76 17.42 11.51
N ALA A 340 17.04 18.04 12.66
CA ALA A 340 16.87 19.48 12.83
C ALA A 340 17.77 20.31 11.89
N ALA A 341 18.91 19.73 11.47
CA ALA A 341 19.84 20.31 10.50
C ALA A 341 19.43 20.09 9.03
N SER A 342 18.31 19.41 8.76
CA SER A 342 17.76 19.20 7.41
C SER A 342 16.89 20.38 6.92
N ARG A 343 17.06 21.56 7.53
CA ARG A 343 16.37 22.82 7.19
C ARG A 343 17.23 23.64 6.23
#